data_AF-A0AB39Y1Q7-F1
#
_entry.id   AF-A0AB39Y1Q7-F1
#
_cell.length_a   1.000
_cell.length_b   1.000
_cell.length_c   1.000
_cell.angle_alpha   90.00
_cell.angle_beta   90.00
_cell.angle_gamma   90.00
#
_symmetry.space_group_name_H-M   'P 1'
#
loop_
_entity.id
_entity.type
_entity.pdbx_description
1 polymer ?
#
loop_
_entity_poly.entity_id
_entity_poly.type
_entity_poly.pdbx_seq_one_letter_code
_entity_poly.pdbx_strand_id
1 'polypeptide(L)'
;MVLTQDLCDVCAVSCAEVSRAVRVQGAGPRVLSLEPRTLDDVLDCLVTVGELLGVRDVAQARREALATRLEAVRTQTVGRPRPRVVAIEWLDPLWPAGHWVPEQITYAGAARH
;
A
#
# COMPACT_ATOMS: atom_id res chain seq x y z
N MET A 1 12.45 11.46 -13.29
CA MET A 1 11.73 10.58 -12.35
C MET A 1 10.27 10.66 -12.70
N VAL A 2 9.67 9.54 -13.07
CA VAL A 2 8.24 9.44 -13.37
C VAL A 2 7.65 8.55 -12.29
N LEU A 3 6.65 9.05 -11.57
CA LEU A 3 5.94 8.31 -10.53
C LEU A 3 4.58 7.90 -11.10
N THR A 4 4.34 6.60 -11.23
CA THR A 4 3.04 6.05 -11.62
C THR A 4 2.50 5.21 -10.46
N GLN A 5 1.21 5.32 -10.20
CA GLN A 5 0.47 4.40 -9.33
C GLN A 5 -0.39 3.55 -10.26
N ASP A 6 -0.19 2.24 -10.23
CA ASP A 6 -0.79 1.32 -11.17
C ASP A 6 -2.16 0.89 -10.68
N LEU A 7 -3.19 1.16 -11.49
CA LEU A 7 -4.56 0.66 -11.30
C LEU A 7 -5.05 0.17 -12.67
N CYS A 8 -4.76 -1.10 -12.96
CA CYS A 8 -5.30 -1.96 -14.01
C CYS A 8 -5.15 -1.54 -15.50
N ASP A 9 -4.94 -2.57 -16.33
CA ASP A 9 -4.59 -2.57 -17.77
C ASP A 9 -5.63 -1.98 -18.75
N VAL A 10 -6.51 -1.07 -18.31
CA VAL A 10 -7.45 -0.38 -19.22
C VAL A 10 -7.40 1.15 -19.10
N CYS A 11 -6.81 1.73 -18.06
CA CYS A 11 -6.66 3.20 -17.96
C CYS A 11 -5.32 3.69 -17.40
N ALA A 12 -4.39 2.81 -17.05
CA ALA A 12 -3.00 3.14 -16.74
C ALA A 12 -2.11 2.32 -17.67
N VAL A 13 -1.07 2.94 -18.24
CA VAL A 13 -0.09 2.26 -19.10
C VAL A 13 0.45 1.05 -18.35
N SER A 14 0.13 -0.13 -18.85
CA SER A 14 0.40 -1.46 -18.28
C SER A 14 1.79 -1.56 -17.65
N CYS A 15 1.89 -1.44 -16.32
CA CYS A 15 3.08 -1.85 -15.57
C CYS A 15 3.22 -3.39 -15.53
N ALA A 16 2.23 -4.12 -16.04
CA ALA A 16 2.20 -5.58 -16.10
C ALA A 16 3.28 -6.21 -17.00
N GLU A 17 3.78 -5.53 -18.04
CA GLU A 17 4.87 -6.06 -18.89
C GLU A 17 6.29 -5.75 -18.37
N VAL A 18 6.43 -4.96 -17.29
CA VAL A 18 7.74 -4.50 -16.78
C VAL A 18 8.11 -5.07 -15.39
N SER A 19 7.15 -5.59 -14.63
CA SER A 19 7.31 -5.69 -13.16
C SER A 19 7.74 -7.03 -12.54
N ARG A 20 8.21 -8.05 -13.28
CA ARG A 20 8.46 -9.39 -12.69
C ARG A 20 9.89 -9.69 -12.15
N ALA A 21 10.80 -8.74 -11.91
CA ALA A 21 12.05 -9.08 -11.23
C ALA A 21 12.81 -7.84 -10.74
N VAL A 22 13.33 -7.90 -9.52
CA VAL A 22 14.38 -6.97 -9.05
C VAL A 22 15.61 -7.14 -9.95
N ARG A 23 15.76 -6.24 -10.93
CA ARG A 23 16.97 -6.05 -11.73
C ARG A 23 17.34 -4.58 -11.71
N VAL A 24 18.33 -4.21 -10.90
CA VAL A 24 19.04 -2.95 -11.07
C VAL A 24 20.08 -3.18 -12.18
N GLN A 25 19.70 -2.99 -13.44
CA GLN A 25 20.66 -3.01 -14.55
C GLN A 25 21.17 -1.59 -14.84
N GLY A 26 22.50 -1.50 -15.02
CA GLY A 26 23.23 -0.25 -15.19
C GLY A 26 22.86 0.55 -16.44
N ALA A 27 23.22 1.84 -16.38
CA ALA A 27 23.25 2.84 -17.46
C ALA A 27 21.93 3.19 -18.19
N GLY A 28 20.76 2.92 -17.59
CA GLY A 28 19.43 3.37 -18.07
C GLY A 28 18.56 4.01 -16.96
N PRO A 29 17.32 4.46 -17.25
CA PRO A 29 16.43 5.00 -16.23
C PRO A 29 16.17 3.96 -15.13
N ARG A 30 16.29 4.38 -13.87
CA ARG A 30 16.03 3.50 -12.72
C ARG A 30 14.54 3.17 -12.64
N VAL A 31 14.20 1.90 -12.83
CA VAL A 31 12.85 1.36 -12.61
C VAL A 31 12.79 0.74 -11.22
N LEU A 32 11.84 1.19 -10.40
CA LEU A 32 11.55 0.65 -9.07
C LEU A 32 10.16 0.01 -9.11
N SER A 33 10.06 -1.27 -8.78
CA SER A 33 8.78 -1.97 -8.58
C SER A 33 8.56 -2.17 -7.08
N LEU A 34 7.37 -1.82 -6.58
CA LEU A 34 6.96 -1.93 -5.18
C LEU A 34 5.63 -2.67 -5.11
N GLU A 35 5.58 -3.78 -4.37
CA GLU A 35 4.39 -4.63 -4.23
C GLU A 35 4.04 -4.81 -2.74
N PRO A 36 3.56 -3.75 -2.06
CA PRO A 36 3.24 -3.85 -0.64
C PRO A 36 2.01 -4.74 -0.44
N ARG A 37 2.05 -5.60 0.58
CA ARG A 37 0.94 -6.51 0.93
C ARG A 37 0.32 -6.17 2.27
N THR A 38 1.04 -5.44 3.12
CA THR A 38 0.59 -4.97 4.43
C THR A 38 0.59 -3.43 4.47
N LEU A 39 -0.10 -2.85 5.46
CA LEU A 39 -0.01 -1.41 5.72
C LEU A 39 1.42 -0.99 6.09
N ASP A 40 2.16 -1.83 6.82
CA ASP A 40 3.57 -1.53 7.14
C ASP A 40 4.45 -1.55 5.88
N ASP A 41 4.22 -2.49 4.95
CA ASP A 41 4.91 -2.50 3.65
C ASP A 41 4.65 -1.20 2.88
N VAL A 42 3.42 -0.67 2.92
CA VAL A 42 3.07 0.63 2.31
C VAL A 42 3.86 1.76 2.97
N LEU A 43 4.00 1.74 4.30
CA LEU A 43 4.79 2.74 5.03
C LEU A 43 6.29 2.60 4.76
N ASP A 44 6.81 1.41 4.56
CA ASP A 44 8.22 1.15 4.20
C ASP A 44 8.52 1.55 2.74
N CYS A 45 7.55 1.36 1.84
CA CYS A 45 7.62 1.88 0.48
C CYS A 45 7.80 3.40 0.46
N LEU A 46 7.13 4.14 1.36
CA LEU A 46 7.31 5.59 1.51
C LEU A 46 8.77 5.95 1.83
N VAL A 47 9.41 5.21 2.72
CA VAL A 47 10.82 5.43 3.11
C VAL A 47 11.75 5.08 1.95
N THR A 48 11.50 3.97 1.26
CA THR A 48 12.27 3.56 0.07
C THR A 48 12.22 4.62 -1.03
N VAL A 49 11.04 5.17 -1.31
CA VAL A 49 10.90 6.30 -2.24
C VAL A 49 11.64 7.52 -1.71
N GLY A 50 11.47 7.86 -0.42
CA GLY A 50 12.17 8.99 0.19
C GLY A 50 13.69 8.92 0.07
N GLU A 51 14.27 7.74 0.24
CA GLU A 51 15.70 7.49 0.08
C GLU A 51 16.17 7.73 -1.37
N LEU A 52 15.41 7.26 -2.36
CA LEU A 52 15.72 7.50 -3.77
C LEU A 52 15.63 8.98 -4.17
N LEU A 53 14.83 9.75 -3.45
CA LEU A 53 14.64 11.18 -3.65
C LEU A 53 15.57 12.06 -2.79
N GLY A 54 16.42 11.45 -1.95
CA GLY A 54 17.31 12.19 -1.05
C GLY A 54 16.59 12.92 0.09
N VAL A 55 15.36 12.52 0.42
CA VAL A 55 14.52 13.11 1.48
C VAL A 55 14.12 12.07 2.54
N ARG A 56 15.04 11.15 2.85
CA ARG A 56 14.83 10.03 3.78
C ARG A 56 14.25 10.46 5.13
N ASP A 57 14.81 11.51 5.74
CA ASP A 57 14.36 11.97 7.07
C ASP A 57 12.91 12.46 7.05
N VAL A 58 12.50 13.13 5.96
CA VAL A 58 11.11 13.56 5.77
C VAL A 58 10.21 12.34 5.61
N ALA A 59 10.62 11.34 4.83
CA ALA A 59 9.85 10.12 4.64
C ALA A 59 9.73 9.31 5.93
N GLN A 60 10.78 9.23 6.74
CA GLN A 60 10.79 8.56 8.04
C GLN A 60 9.83 9.24 9.02
N ALA A 61 9.90 10.57 9.14
CA ALA A 61 8.97 11.32 9.99
C ALA A 61 7.51 11.15 9.54
N ARG A 62 7.28 11.03 8.22
CA ARG A 62 5.94 10.75 7.67
C ARG A 62 5.47 9.32 7.97
N ARG A 63 6.34 8.32 7.84
CA ARG A 63 6.07 6.94 8.24
C ARG A 63 5.63 6.86 9.69
N GLU A 64 6.38 7.48 10.60
CA GLU A 64 6.07 7.50 12.03
C GLU A 64 4.72 8.18 12.34
N ALA A 65 4.45 9.32 11.69
CA ALA A 65 3.17 10.00 11.83
C ALA A 65 1.99 9.17 11.32
N LEU A 66 2.15 8.46 10.20
CA LEU A 66 1.13 7.56 9.65
C LEU A 66 0.91 6.32 10.52
N ALA A 67 1.98 5.71 11.02
CA ALA A 67 1.89 4.59 11.97
C ALA A 67 1.15 5.00 13.25
N THR A 68 1.47 6.17 13.80
CA THR A 68 0.77 6.75 14.96
C THR A 68 -0.72 6.96 14.66
N ARG A 69 -1.05 7.44 13.46
CA ARG A 69 -2.44 7.65 13.04
C ARG A 69 -3.21 6.33 12.90
N LEU A 70 -2.60 5.28 12.36
CA LEU A 70 -3.21 3.94 12.29
C LEU A 70 -3.51 3.43 13.70
N GLU A 71 -2.55 3.56 14.62
CA GLU A 71 -2.74 3.16 16.02
C GLU A 71 -3.84 3.96 16.73
N ALA A 72 -3.94 5.27 16.44
CA ALA A 72 -5.01 6.11 16.97
C ALA A 72 -6.40 5.65 16.46
N VAL A 73 -6.52 5.23 15.19
CA VAL A 73 -7.77 4.66 14.66
C VAL A 73 -8.11 3.36 15.39
N ARG A 74 -7.12 2.45 15.54
CA ARG A 74 -7.30 1.20 16.28
C ARG A 74 -7.82 1.45 17.69
N THR A 75 -7.18 2.36 18.42
CA THR A 75 -7.53 2.71 19.79
C THR A 75 -8.96 3.25 19.90
N GLN A 76 -9.41 4.10 18.95
CA GLN A 76 -10.77 4.64 18.95
C GLN A 76 -11.87 3.58 18.77
N THR A 77 -11.51 2.41 18.24
CA THR A 77 -12.45 1.31 17.98
C THR A 77 -12.50 0.27 19.11
N VAL A 78 -11.61 0.36 20.10
CA VAL A 78 -11.58 -0.54 21.25
C VAL A 78 -12.91 -0.46 22.02
N GLY A 79 -13.46 -1.62 22.36
CA GLY A 79 -14.73 -1.73 23.10
C GLY A 79 -15.98 -1.45 22.26
N ARG A 80 -15.85 -1.12 20.97
CA ARG A 80 -17.00 -0.98 20.06
C ARG A 80 -17.43 -2.35 19.51
N PRO A 81 -18.69 -2.48 19.03
CA PRO A 81 -19.12 -3.65 18.28
C PRO A 81 -18.18 -3.94 17.11
N ARG A 82 -17.91 -5.22 16.86
CA ARG A 82 -17.00 -5.70 15.81
C ARG A 82 -17.82 -6.31 14.66
N PRO A 83 -18.38 -5.50 13.74
CA PRO A 83 -19.21 -6.01 12.66
C PRO A 83 -18.39 -6.90 11.72
N ARG A 84 -19.06 -7.88 11.13
CA ARG A 84 -18.48 -8.70 10.06
C ARG A 84 -18.66 -7.97 8.74
N VAL A 85 -17.58 -7.77 8.00
CA VAL A 85 -17.58 -7.03 6.74
C VAL A 85 -16.88 -7.82 5.64
N VAL A 86 -17.34 -7.63 4.40
CA VAL A 86 -16.68 -8.07 3.18
C VAL A 86 -16.29 -6.83 2.38
N ALA A 87 -15.06 -6.79 1.88
CA ALA A 87 -14.59 -5.75 0.98
C ALA A 87 -14.43 -6.35 -0.41
N ILE A 88 -15.07 -5.73 -1.40
CA ILE A 88 -15.11 -6.20 -2.79
C ILE A 88 -14.53 -5.07 -3.64
N GLU A 89 -13.52 -5.42 -4.44
CA GLU A 89 -12.79 -4.48 -5.31
C GLU A 89 -13.41 -4.43 -6.71
N TRP A 90 -13.90 -5.57 -7.19
CA TRP A 90 -14.53 -5.68 -8.50
C TRP A 90 -15.73 -6.64 -8.46
N LEU A 91 -16.76 -6.38 -9.27
CA LEU A 91 -18.01 -7.16 -9.24
C LEU A 91 -18.13 -8.19 -10.38
N ASP A 92 -17.43 -8.00 -11.50
CA ASP A 92 -17.50 -8.90 -12.67
C ASP A 92 -16.13 -9.07 -13.36
N PRO A 93 -15.36 -10.14 -13.05
CA PRO A 93 -15.68 -11.18 -12.07
C PRO A 93 -15.59 -10.65 -10.63
N LEU A 94 -16.30 -11.31 -9.70
CA LEU A 94 -16.26 -10.96 -8.29
C LEU A 94 -14.82 -11.07 -7.75
N TRP A 95 -14.25 -9.95 -7.30
CA TRP A 95 -12.90 -9.88 -6.78
C TRP A 95 -12.87 -9.31 -5.36
N PRO A 96 -12.47 -10.09 -4.34
CA PRO A 96 -12.35 -9.58 -2.98
C PRO A 96 -11.16 -8.62 -2.88
N ALA A 97 -11.29 -7.58 -2.05
CA ALA A 97 -10.19 -6.66 -1.82
C ALA A 97 -9.04 -7.34 -1.05
N GLY A 98 -7.86 -7.37 -1.66
CA GLY A 98 -6.67 -8.04 -1.14
C GLY A 98 -5.67 -7.11 -0.43
N HIS A 99 -4.42 -7.56 -0.34
CA HIS A 99 -3.29 -6.79 0.19
C HIS A 99 -3.56 -6.22 1.59
N TRP A 100 -3.42 -4.90 1.75
CA TRP A 100 -3.53 -4.20 3.03
C TRP A 100 -4.97 -3.83 3.40
N VAL A 101 -5.96 -4.10 2.54
CA VAL A 101 -7.38 -3.79 2.82
C VAL A 101 -7.94 -4.61 4.01
N PRO A 102 -7.66 -5.91 4.14
CA PRO A 102 -7.97 -6.67 5.35
C PRO A 102 -7.41 -6.07 6.65
N GLU A 103 -6.21 -5.47 6.58
CA GLU A 103 -5.63 -4.78 7.73
C GLU A 103 -6.37 -3.48 8.03
N GLN A 104 -6.72 -2.68 7.02
CA GLN A 104 -7.55 -1.48 7.20
C GLN A 104 -8.89 -1.80 7.89
N ILE A 105 -9.56 -2.89 7.47
CA ILE A 105 -10.78 -3.40 8.11
C ILE A 105 -10.53 -3.69 9.59
N THR A 106 -9.41 -4.33 9.90
CA THR A 106 -9.03 -4.70 11.27
C THR A 106 -8.72 -3.46 12.11
N TYR A 107 -7.97 -2.50 11.57
CA TYR A 107 -7.69 -1.21 12.20
C TYR A 107 -8.97 -0.40 12.48
N ALA A 108 -9.97 -0.49 11.60
CA ALA A 108 -11.28 0.12 11.79
C ALA A 108 -12.19 -0.65 12.78
N GLY A 109 -11.72 -1.72 13.40
CA GLY A 109 -12.43 -2.46 14.45
C GLY A 109 -13.41 -3.52 13.94
N ALA A 110 -13.41 -3.83 12.65
CA ALA A 110 -14.30 -4.83 12.06
C ALA A 110 -13.63 -6.21 11.91
N ALA A 111 -14.44 -7.26 11.80
CA ALA A 111 -14.02 -8.61 11.46
C ALA A 111 -14.13 -8.81 9.95
N ARG A 112 -13.05 -9.23 9.30
CA ARG A 112 -13.12 -9.68 7.89
C ARG A 112 -13.86 -11.01 7.78
N HIS A 113 -14.60 -11.17 6.69
CA HIS A 113 -15.11 -12.48 6.25
C HIS A 113 -14.08 -13.21 5.37
#